data_AF-A0A8J7UJ27-F1
#
_entry.id   AF-A0A8J7UJ27-F1
#
_cell.length_a   1.000
_cell.length_b   1.000
_cell.length_c   1.000
_cell.angle_alpha   90.00
_cell.angle_beta   90.00
_cell.angle_gamma   90.00
#
_symmetry.space_group_name_H-M   'P 1'
#
loop_
_entity.id
_entity.type
_entity.pdbx_description
1 polymer ?
#
loop_
_entity_poly.entity_id
_entity_poly.type
_entity_poly.pdbx_seq_one_letter_code
_entity_poly.pdbx_strand_id
1 'polypeptide(L)'
;MVISSIATTPQTKLPKLIVVMAFDPDDEGELQTAFGPAEQQSEERAVRTARTLATKHAGVIAWSRTADIPNGEYGEPVVLFQHGSVPDLE
;
A
#
# COMPACT_ATOMS: atom_id res chain seq x y z
N MET A 1 -3.66 -45.69 6.03
CA MET A 1 -4.27 -44.35 6.11
C MET A 1 -3.19 -43.41 6.63
N VAL A 2 -2.51 -42.68 5.74
CA VAL A 2 -1.45 -41.75 6.11
C VAL A 2 -2.05 -40.36 6.20
N ILE A 3 -2.11 -39.81 7.40
CA ILE A 3 -2.50 -38.42 7.64
C ILE A 3 -1.28 -37.55 7.38
N SER A 4 -1.24 -36.94 6.19
CA SER A 4 -0.21 -35.95 5.84
C SER A 4 -0.40 -34.69 6.67
N SER A 5 0.54 -34.45 7.58
CA SER A 5 0.62 -33.25 8.41
C SER A 5 0.91 -32.01 7.56
N ILE A 6 -0.06 -31.11 7.42
CA ILE A 6 0.17 -29.75 6.95
C ILE A 6 0.79 -28.92 8.09
N ALA A 7 2.12 -28.87 8.12
CA ALA A 7 2.80 -27.87 8.93
C ALA A 7 2.68 -26.51 8.23
N THR A 8 1.62 -25.77 8.52
CA THR A 8 1.55 -24.34 8.20
C THR A 8 2.42 -23.62 9.22
N THR A 9 3.72 -23.50 8.94
CA THR A 9 4.60 -22.61 9.71
C THR A 9 4.02 -21.20 9.62
N PRO A 10 3.71 -20.51 10.74
CA PRO A 10 3.43 -19.08 10.67
C PRO A 10 4.75 -18.44 10.23
N GLN A 11 4.90 -18.15 8.95
CA GLN A 11 5.95 -17.25 8.49
C GLN A 11 5.67 -15.93 9.21
N THR A 12 6.47 -15.62 10.24
CA THR A 12 6.48 -14.32 10.90
C THR A 12 6.91 -13.30 9.86
N LYS A 13 5.96 -12.87 9.00
CA LYS A 13 6.17 -11.78 8.07
C LYS A 13 6.58 -10.58 8.92
N LEU A 14 7.72 -9.99 8.59
CA LEU A 14 8.12 -8.69 9.13
C LEU A 14 6.93 -7.72 9.04
N PRO A 15 6.74 -6.87 10.06
CA PRO A 15 5.64 -5.92 10.03
C PRO A 15 5.77 -5.05 8.77
N LYS A 16 4.65 -4.85 8.07
CA LYS A 16 4.62 -4.05 6.85
C LYS A 16 3.98 -2.71 7.14
N LEU A 17 4.59 -1.64 6.68
CA LEU A 17 3.93 -0.36 6.53
C LEU A 17 3.13 -0.40 5.23
N ILE A 18 1.83 -0.18 5.29
CA ILE A 18 0.93 -0.28 4.13
C ILE A 18 0.16 1.04 4.06
N VAL A 19 0.31 1.78 2.97
CA VAL A 19 -0.19 3.15 2.86
C VAL A 19 -1.03 3.30 1.62
N VAL A 20 -2.11 4.08 1.74
CA VAL A 20 -2.92 4.55 0.61
C VAL A 20 -2.87 6.07 0.56
N MET A 21 -2.68 6.60 -0.64
CA MET A 21 -2.76 8.02 -0.95
C MET A 21 -3.61 8.23 -2.21
N ALA A 22 -4.33 9.35 -2.26
CA ALA A 22 -4.97 9.83 -3.48
C ALA A 22 -4.57 11.27 -3.75
N PHE A 23 -4.61 11.64 -5.03
CA PHE A 23 -4.15 12.91 -5.55
C PHE A 23 -5.19 13.48 -6.49
N ASP A 24 -5.37 14.79 -6.42
CA ASP A 24 -6.14 15.58 -7.37
C ASP A 24 -5.29 16.73 -7.87
N PRO A 25 -5.45 17.15 -9.14
CA PRO A 25 -4.84 18.38 -9.62
C PRO A 25 -5.45 19.58 -8.90
N ASP A 26 -4.61 20.54 -8.53
CA ASP A 26 -5.06 21.86 -8.13
C ASP A 26 -5.43 22.72 -9.35
N ASP A 27 -5.73 24.01 -9.11
CA ASP A 27 -6.10 24.96 -10.17
C ASP A 27 -4.98 25.21 -11.18
N GLU A 28 -3.73 24.89 -10.84
CA GLU A 28 -2.55 25.01 -11.71
C GLU A 28 -2.24 23.68 -12.45
N GLY A 29 -2.97 22.62 -12.13
CA GLY A 29 -2.80 21.28 -12.72
C GLY A 29 -1.79 20.40 -11.97
N GLU A 30 -1.26 20.87 -10.84
CA GLU A 30 -0.26 20.15 -10.05
C GLU A 30 -0.95 19.15 -9.12
N LEU A 31 -0.43 17.92 -9.06
CA LEU A 31 -1.01 16.87 -8.23
C LEU A 31 -0.78 17.17 -6.75
N GLN A 32 -1.86 17.47 -6.03
CA GLN A 32 -1.87 17.63 -4.57
C GLN A 32 -2.44 16.39 -3.91
N THR A 33 -1.97 16.10 -2.69
CA THR A 33 -2.51 14.98 -1.90
C THR A 33 -3.95 15.31 -1.47
N ALA A 34 -4.92 14.62 -2.04
CA ALA A 34 -6.34 14.76 -1.73
C ALA A 34 -6.79 13.82 -0.60
N PHE A 35 -6.10 12.69 -0.43
CA PHE A 35 -6.35 11.73 0.65
C PHE A 35 -5.06 11.06 1.11
N GLY A 36 -4.93 10.88 2.42
CA GLY A 36 -3.79 10.20 3.04
C GLY A 36 -2.62 11.15 3.36
N PRO A 37 -1.43 10.60 3.71
CA PRO A 37 -1.12 9.17 3.79
C PRO A 37 -1.96 8.45 4.86
N ALA A 38 -2.65 7.38 4.47
CA ALA A 38 -3.49 6.60 5.35
C ALA A 38 -2.95 5.17 5.50
N GLU A 39 -2.43 4.85 6.68
CA GLU A 39 -1.95 3.50 6.99
C GLU A 39 -3.11 2.49 7.03
N GLN A 40 -2.87 1.29 6.51
CA GLN A 40 -3.84 0.20 6.43
C GLN A 40 -3.32 -1.02 7.16
N GLN A 41 -4.26 -1.78 7.74
CA GLN A 41 -3.94 -3.00 8.50
C GLN A 41 -3.54 -4.19 7.60
N SER A 42 -3.86 -4.13 6.30
CA SER A 42 -3.54 -5.19 5.34
C SER A 42 -3.47 -4.68 3.91
N GLU A 43 -2.74 -5.41 3.06
CA GLU A 43 -2.56 -5.09 1.64
C GLU A 43 -3.90 -5.18 0.90
N GLU A 44 -4.72 -6.19 1.23
CA GLU A 44 -6.06 -6.33 0.64
C GLU A 44 -6.95 -5.12 0.97
N ARG A 45 -6.92 -4.64 2.23
CA ARG A 45 -7.67 -3.46 2.63
C ARG A 45 -7.18 -2.21 1.90
N ALA A 46 -5.87 -2.06 1.75
CA ALA A 46 -5.28 -0.96 0.99
C ALA A 46 -5.73 -0.94 -0.46
N VAL A 47 -5.69 -2.09 -1.14
CA VAL A 47 -6.16 -2.20 -2.53
C VAL A 47 -7.66 -1.88 -2.66
N ARG A 48 -8.50 -2.38 -1.73
CA ARG A 48 -9.95 -2.08 -1.75
C ARG A 48 -10.23 -0.58 -1.54
N THR A 49 -9.55 0.04 -0.58
CA THR A 49 -9.65 1.49 -0.33
C THR A 49 -9.20 2.28 -1.55
N ALA A 50 -8.05 1.93 -2.13
CA ALA A 50 -7.49 2.62 -3.29
C ALA A 50 -8.39 2.51 -4.53
N ARG A 51 -8.96 1.33 -4.80
CA ARG A 51 -9.95 1.15 -5.88
C ARG A 51 -11.19 2.03 -5.68
N THR A 52 -11.62 2.22 -4.43
CA THR A 52 -12.77 3.09 -4.12
C THR A 52 -12.42 4.55 -4.39
N LEU A 53 -11.23 4.99 -3.98
CA LEU A 53 -10.73 6.35 -4.23
C LEU A 53 -10.49 6.61 -5.72
N ALA A 54 -10.11 5.60 -6.50
CA ALA A 54 -9.84 5.72 -7.93
C ALA A 54 -11.07 6.12 -8.75
N THR A 55 -12.27 5.98 -8.18
CA THR A 55 -13.52 6.46 -8.81
C THR A 55 -13.78 7.94 -8.59
N LYS A 56 -13.02 8.59 -7.70
CA LYS A 56 -13.25 9.97 -7.24
C LYS A 56 -12.06 10.90 -7.45
N HIS A 57 -10.84 10.35 -7.49
CA HIS A 57 -9.61 11.12 -7.55
C HIS A 57 -8.85 10.89 -8.85
N ALA A 58 -8.11 11.90 -9.29
CA ALA A 58 -7.31 11.84 -10.53
C ALA A 58 -6.13 10.86 -10.44
N GLY A 59 -5.61 10.65 -9.22
CA GLY A 59 -4.51 9.76 -8.92
C GLY A 59 -4.74 8.98 -7.64
N VAL A 60 -4.37 7.71 -7.60
CA VAL A 60 -4.38 6.91 -6.37
C VAL A 60 -3.25 5.91 -6.39
N ILE A 61 -2.57 5.76 -5.26
CA ILE A 61 -1.56 4.73 -5.05
C ILE A 61 -1.76 4.04 -3.70
N ALA A 62 -1.64 2.71 -3.72
CA ALA A 62 -1.46 1.88 -2.55
C ALA A 62 -0.10 1.19 -2.66
N TRP A 63 0.71 1.30 -1.63
CA TRP A 63 2.01 0.64 -1.57
C TRP A 63 2.22 0.03 -0.19
N SER A 64 3.08 -0.98 -0.11
CA SER A 64 3.59 -1.51 1.15
C SER A 64 5.10 -1.52 1.14
N ARG A 65 5.72 -1.35 2.30
CA ARG A 65 7.14 -1.62 2.49
C ARG A 65 7.35 -2.46 3.73
N THR A 66 8.35 -3.31 3.69
CA THR A 66 8.75 -4.07 4.87
C THR A 66 9.37 -3.10 5.88
N ALA A 67 8.93 -3.15 7.14
CA ALA A 67 9.55 -2.44 8.24
C ALA A 67 10.29 -3.47 9.10
N ASP A 68 11.60 -3.59 8.91
CA ASP A 68 12.45 -4.37 9.80
C ASP A 68 12.78 -3.53 11.03
N ILE A 69 11.83 -3.45 11.95
CA ILE A 69 11.97 -2.69 13.22
C ILE A 69 13.22 -3.13 14.01
N PRO A 70 13.55 -4.43 14.12
CA PRO A 70 14.79 -4.88 14.78
C PRO A 70 16.07 -4.30 14.19
N ASN A 71 16.17 -4.20 12.85
CA ASN A 71 17.36 -3.69 12.17
C ASN A 71 17.28 -2.19 11.83
N GLY A 72 16.12 -1.55 12.03
CA GLY A 72 15.87 -0.17 11.65
C GLY A 72 15.79 0.04 10.13
N GLU A 73 15.64 -1.03 9.35
CA GLU A 73 15.66 -0.99 7.89
C GLU A 73 14.24 -0.97 7.33
N TYR A 74 13.99 -0.03 6.42
CA TYR A 74 12.81 -0.07 5.57
C TYR A 74 13.20 -0.70 4.24
N GLY A 75 12.50 -1.78 3.88
CA GLY A 75 12.65 -2.38 2.56
C GLY A 75 12.12 -1.46 1.46
N GLU A 76 12.36 -1.85 0.21
CA GLU A 76 11.87 -1.14 -0.96
C GLU A 76 10.33 -1.07 -0.95
N PRO A 77 9.73 0.07 -1.38
CA PRO A 77 8.30 0.18 -1.53
C PRO A 77 7.82 -0.71 -2.68
N VAL A 78 6.80 -1.51 -2.40
CA VAL A 78 6.10 -2.36 -3.35
C VAL A 78 4.74 -1.74 -3.65
N VAL A 79 4.52 -1.34 -4.89
CA VAL A 79 3.21 -0.84 -5.33
C VAL A 79 2.22 -1.99 -5.38
N LEU A 80 1.15 -1.88 -4.59
CA LEU A 80 0.06 -2.85 -4.53
C LEU A 80 -1.06 -2.52 -5.53
N PHE A 81 -1.29 -1.23 -5.75
CA PHE A 81 -2.26 -0.72 -6.70
C PHE A 81 -1.90 0.72 -7.07
N GLN A 82 -2.07 1.07 -8.34
CA GLN A 82 -1.87 2.42 -8.86
C GLN A 82 -2.92 2.71 -9.91
N HIS A 83 -3.46 3.93 -9.92
CA HIS A 83 -4.43 4.38 -10.91
C HIS A 83 -4.29 5.87 -11.17
N GLY A 84 -4.36 6.26 -12.44
CA GLY A 84 -4.30 7.66 -12.85
C GLY A 84 -2.93 8.28 -12.65
N SER A 85 -2.90 9.60 -12.49
CA SER A 85 -1.65 10.37 -12.35
C SER A 85 -1.22 10.40 -10.90
N VAL A 86 -0.10 9.79 -10.58
CA VAL A 86 0.49 9.83 -9.24
C VAL A 86 1.96 10.22 -9.33
N PRO A 87 2.50 10.95 -8.35
CA PRO A 87 3.94 11.22 -8.28
C PRO A 87 4.74 9.93 -8.08
N ASP A 88 5.99 9.93 -8.52
CA ASP A 88 6.94 8.85 -8.26
C ASP A 88 7.14 8.66 -6.74
N LEU A 89 7.23 7.40 -6.31
CA LEU A 89 7.58 7.04 -4.94
C LEU A 89 9.10 7.07 -4.81
N GLU A 90 9.64 8.08 -4.10
CA GLU A 90 11.05 8.11 -3.67
C GLU A 90 11.31 7.23 -2.43
#